data_AF-A0A3D1FEE2-F1
#
_entry.id   AF-A0A3D1FEE2-F1
#
_cell.length_a   1.000
_cell.length_b   1.000
_cell.length_c   1.000
_cell.angle_alpha   90.00
_cell.angle_beta   90.00
_cell.angle_gamma   90.00
#
_symmetry.space_group_name_H-M   'P 1'
#
loop_
_entity.id
_entity.type
_entity.pdbx_description
1 polymer ?
#
loop_
_entity_poly.entity_id
_entity_poly.type
_entity_poly.pdbx_seq_one_letter_code
_entity_poly.pdbx_strand_id
1 'polypeptide(L)'
;MLRTLLAIPPKYGIDYPPLGTPALTGYLKSRGISVRQVDWNSDYHRLGFLAKEINRKSPYGHLLPSQESKDLPYQDAAYSSFWFTERLLSSELLIPFIRDKKENPFHSFILECRLLEQIKSWDTQVLGISIISPSQVLFSFTLGYLLKASGGAAHRVIGGQWVSLYRNQIAQRDDFGEFFDYAMFFEGESALFKLISALSTHSKDMESVPNLMYKEGRHFVFSKQHSVEKMDELPAPDFEGLPLVSYNSSSHERICLTFETSRECYWNKCAYCVDLPHPKQGYRHKPPGLVVQDMRILLSTYPLGDLMISDPAMSPRQMLGVSQEIIRQKLQVSWWCLGRADKGFNKEVFLAAKEAGCHSVSFGLETANQRLLDFLSKGINLDSAKRVFRDCHEAGLNVQLQMMIGLPTETVQEALETIHFLVENRKIIQQVTF
;
A
#
# COMPACT_ATOMS: atom_id res chain seq x y z
N MET A 1 -16.84 13.90 20.00
CA MET A 1 -16.00 13.67 18.81
C MET A 1 -16.07 12.19 18.48
N LEU A 2 -16.25 11.83 17.21
CA LEU A 2 -16.54 10.43 16.85
C LEU A 2 -15.34 9.50 17.07
N ARG A 3 -15.59 8.37 17.72
CA ARG A 3 -14.60 7.30 17.87
C ARG A 3 -14.35 6.62 16.53
N THR A 4 -13.11 6.70 16.06
CA THR A 4 -12.71 6.18 14.75
C THR A 4 -11.82 4.94 14.92
N LEU A 5 -12.18 3.87 14.22
CA LEU A 5 -11.36 2.68 14.09
C LEU A 5 -10.82 2.60 12.66
N LEU A 6 -9.51 2.52 12.50
CA LEU A 6 -8.86 2.23 11.24
C LEU A 6 -8.40 0.77 11.22
N ALA A 7 -8.82 0.02 10.21
CA ALA A 7 -8.58 -1.41 10.11
C ALA A 7 -7.76 -1.76 8.88
N ILE A 8 -6.78 -2.64 9.07
CA ILE A 8 -6.01 -3.29 8.02
C ILE A 8 -6.63 -4.68 7.80
N PRO A 9 -7.27 -4.92 6.65
CA PRO A 9 -7.88 -6.21 6.35
C PRO A 9 -6.80 -7.30 6.10
N PRO A 10 -7.12 -8.58 6.39
CA PRO A 10 -6.22 -9.71 6.17
C PRO A 10 -5.74 -9.88 4.72
N LYS A 11 -4.71 -10.72 4.50
CA LYS A 11 -4.02 -10.99 3.20
C LYS A 11 -2.96 -9.95 2.80
N TYR A 12 -2.49 -9.16 3.74
CA TYR A 12 -1.26 -8.39 3.63
C TYR A 12 -0.06 -9.17 4.21
N GLY A 13 1.14 -8.85 3.75
CA GLY A 13 2.38 -9.43 4.28
C GLY A 13 2.63 -9.04 5.74
N ILE A 14 3.42 -9.84 6.45
CA ILE A 14 3.80 -9.58 7.84
C ILE A 14 5.28 -9.17 7.97
N ASP A 15 5.85 -8.57 6.93
CA ASP A 15 7.24 -8.11 6.95
C ASP A 15 7.40 -6.71 7.56
N TYR A 16 6.37 -5.86 7.39
CA TYR A 16 6.29 -4.50 7.92
C TYR A 16 4.83 -4.01 7.84
N PRO A 17 4.36 -3.13 8.73
CA PRO A 17 3.00 -2.57 8.66
C PRO A 17 2.80 -1.67 7.42
N PRO A 18 1.63 -1.67 6.77
CA PRO A 18 1.35 -0.73 5.69
C PRO A 18 1.19 0.69 6.22
N LEU A 19 1.75 1.69 5.53
CA LEU A 19 1.84 3.07 5.99
C LEU A 19 0.49 3.81 6.07
N GLY A 20 -0.52 3.38 5.31
CA GLY A 20 -1.77 4.11 5.17
C GLY A 20 -2.50 4.38 6.49
N THR A 21 -2.72 3.36 7.34
CA THR A 21 -3.43 3.60 8.62
C THR A 21 -2.57 4.34 9.65
N PRO A 22 -1.24 4.11 9.76
CA PRO A 22 -0.37 4.93 10.60
C PRO A 22 -0.32 6.41 10.21
N ALA A 23 -0.23 6.72 8.91
CA ALA A 23 -0.25 8.10 8.41
C ALA A 23 -1.58 8.80 8.75
N LEU A 24 -2.71 8.14 8.47
CA LEU A 24 -4.04 8.64 8.86
C LEU A 24 -4.15 8.82 10.38
N THR A 25 -3.62 7.90 11.18
CA THR A 25 -3.68 7.96 12.65
C THR A 25 -2.92 9.16 13.18
N GLY A 26 -1.68 9.37 12.74
CA GLY A 26 -0.89 10.54 13.14
C GLY A 26 -1.59 11.85 12.75
N TYR A 27 -2.10 11.94 11.52
CA TYR A 27 -2.82 13.12 11.05
C TYR A 27 -4.09 13.41 11.86
N LEU A 28 -4.93 12.40 12.08
CA LEU A 28 -6.20 12.53 12.80
C LEU A 28 -5.98 12.85 14.29
N LYS A 29 -5.04 12.16 14.97
CA LYS A 29 -4.72 12.44 16.38
C LYS A 29 -4.16 13.84 16.59
N SER A 30 -3.30 14.34 15.68
CA SER A 30 -2.80 15.73 15.74
C SER A 30 -3.92 16.78 15.66
N ARG A 31 -5.12 16.40 15.19
CA ARG A 31 -6.33 17.24 15.12
C ARG A 31 -7.37 16.86 16.17
N GLY A 32 -6.95 16.11 17.20
CA GLY A 32 -7.76 15.75 18.35
C GLY A 32 -8.70 14.56 18.15
N ILE A 33 -8.76 13.96 16.95
CA ILE A 33 -9.64 12.81 16.69
C ILE A 33 -9.20 11.59 17.48
N SER A 34 -10.15 10.94 18.16
CA SER A 34 -9.92 9.67 18.85
C SER A 34 -9.84 8.54 17.82
N VAL A 35 -8.63 8.02 17.61
CA VAL A 35 -8.35 6.95 16.65
C VAL A 35 -7.80 5.73 17.35
N ARG A 36 -8.31 4.55 17.00
CA ARG A 36 -7.68 3.25 17.24
C ARG A 36 -7.34 2.61 15.92
N GLN A 37 -6.31 1.75 15.94
CA GLN A 37 -5.91 0.94 14.81
C GLN A 37 -6.08 -0.53 15.15
N VAL A 38 -6.35 -1.34 14.14
CA VAL A 38 -6.34 -2.80 14.23
C VAL A 38 -5.76 -3.40 12.97
N ASP A 39 -4.93 -4.42 13.13
CA ASP A 39 -4.52 -5.28 12.04
C ASP A 39 -5.03 -6.71 12.26
N TRP A 40 -5.84 -7.20 11.32
CA TRP A 40 -6.36 -8.55 11.35
C TRP A 40 -5.48 -9.57 10.62
N ASN A 41 -4.34 -9.15 10.05
CA ASN A 41 -3.39 -10.07 9.41
C ASN A 41 -2.77 -11.05 10.41
N SER A 42 -2.38 -10.60 11.61
CA SER A 42 -1.79 -11.49 12.61
C SER A 42 -2.70 -12.65 12.99
N ASP A 43 -4.00 -12.38 13.20
CA ASP A 43 -4.99 -13.42 13.51
C ASP A 43 -5.24 -14.34 12.32
N TYR A 44 -5.34 -13.76 11.11
CA TYR A 44 -5.58 -14.51 9.89
C TYR A 44 -4.43 -15.47 9.55
N HIS A 45 -3.18 -15.02 9.67
CA HIS A 45 -1.99 -15.85 9.45
C HIS A 45 -1.83 -16.91 10.55
N ARG A 46 -2.03 -16.55 11.82
CA ARG A 46 -1.95 -17.48 12.97
C ARG A 46 -2.94 -18.64 12.88
N LEU A 47 -4.16 -18.38 12.40
CA LEU A 47 -5.21 -19.40 12.29
C LEU A 47 -5.09 -20.25 11.00
N GLY A 48 -4.16 -19.92 10.11
CA GLY A 48 -3.90 -20.69 8.89
C GLY A 48 -5.07 -20.69 7.90
N PHE A 49 -5.92 -19.66 7.91
CA PHE A 49 -7.06 -19.55 6.98
C PHE A 49 -6.62 -19.53 5.51
N LEU A 50 -5.37 -19.17 5.21
CA LEU A 50 -4.77 -19.28 3.87
C LEU A 50 -4.88 -20.67 3.23
N ALA A 51 -4.90 -21.75 4.02
CA ALA A 51 -4.83 -23.12 3.51
C ALA A 51 -6.20 -23.83 3.37
N LYS A 52 -7.27 -23.27 3.95
CA LYS A 52 -8.56 -23.98 4.12
C LYS A 52 -9.67 -23.56 3.14
N GLU A 53 -9.43 -22.58 2.27
CA GLU A 53 -10.53 -21.72 1.75
C GLU A 53 -11.05 -21.98 0.33
N ILE A 54 -10.60 -22.99 -0.43
CA ILE A 54 -11.07 -23.12 -1.82
C ILE A 54 -11.56 -24.52 -2.15
N ASN A 55 -12.88 -24.72 -2.03
CA ASN A 55 -13.54 -25.88 -2.61
C ASN A 55 -13.81 -25.64 -4.11
N ARG A 56 -13.06 -26.34 -4.97
CA ARG A 56 -13.06 -26.18 -6.44
C ARG A 56 -14.39 -26.45 -7.14
N LYS A 57 -15.38 -27.02 -6.43
CA LYS A 57 -16.72 -27.34 -6.97
C LYS A 57 -17.80 -26.32 -6.56
N SER A 58 -17.41 -25.20 -5.96
CA SER A 58 -18.33 -24.13 -5.57
C SER A 58 -18.97 -23.45 -6.79
N PRO A 59 -20.27 -23.08 -6.75
CA PRO A 59 -20.88 -22.23 -7.78
C PRO A 59 -20.19 -20.85 -7.88
N TYR A 60 -19.48 -20.44 -6.83
CA TYR A 60 -18.69 -19.21 -6.77
C TYR A 60 -17.21 -19.42 -7.11
N GLY A 61 -16.81 -20.58 -7.61
CA GLY A 61 -15.41 -20.88 -7.94
C GLY A 61 -14.78 -19.85 -8.90
N HIS A 62 -15.60 -19.21 -9.75
CA HIS A 62 -15.19 -18.12 -10.64
C HIS A 62 -15.00 -16.76 -9.92
N LEU A 63 -15.46 -16.58 -8.69
CA LEU A 63 -15.13 -15.41 -7.86
C LEU A 63 -13.89 -15.67 -7.01
N LEU A 64 -13.60 -16.93 -6.73
CA LEU A 64 -12.43 -17.34 -5.99
C LEU A 64 -11.20 -17.37 -6.93
N PRO A 65 -10.00 -17.10 -6.39
CA PRO A 65 -8.77 -17.21 -7.16
C PRO A 65 -8.59 -18.66 -7.63
N SER A 66 -8.35 -18.85 -8.92
CA SER A 66 -8.03 -20.15 -9.48
C SER A 66 -6.60 -20.52 -9.11
N GLN A 67 -6.39 -21.62 -8.39
CA GLN A 67 -5.05 -22.22 -8.23
C GLN A 67 -4.49 -22.83 -9.53
N GLU A 68 -5.20 -22.71 -10.65
CA GLU A 68 -4.84 -23.37 -11.90
C GLU A 68 -4.45 -22.36 -12.96
N SER A 69 -3.16 -22.08 -12.99
CA SER A 69 -2.43 -22.44 -14.19
C SER A 69 -1.47 -23.57 -13.77
N LYS A 70 -1.71 -24.80 -14.26
CA LYS A 70 -0.73 -25.89 -14.11
C LYS A 70 0.39 -25.79 -15.14
N ASP A 71 0.24 -24.88 -16.11
CA ASP A 71 1.13 -24.72 -17.26
C ASP A 71 2.05 -23.49 -17.17
N LEU A 72 1.88 -22.61 -16.17
CA LEU A 72 2.86 -21.55 -15.90
C LEU A 72 3.92 -22.07 -14.93
N PRO A 73 5.21 -21.78 -15.17
CA PRO A 73 6.33 -22.22 -14.33
C PRO A 73 6.43 -21.48 -12.98
N TYR A 74 5.45 -20.65 -12.64
CA TYR A 74 5.38 -19.87 -11.41
C TYR A 74 4.01 -20.03 -10.74
N GLN A 75 3.97 -19.90 -9.41
CA GLN A 75 2.69 -19.87 -8.68
C GLN A 75 1.90 -18.65 -9.14
N ASP A 76 0.74 -18.87 -9.74
CA ASP A 76 -0.22 -17.80 -10.00
C ASP A 76 -0.65 -17.24 -8.64
N ALA A 77 -0.12 -16.07 -8.29
CA ALA A 77 -0.64 -15.26 -7.21
C ALA A 77 -1.99 -14.65 -7.67
N ALA A 78 -2.96 -15.51 -8.01
CA ALA A 78 -4.29 -15.15 -8.50
C ALA A 78 -5.06 -14.23 -7.53
N TYR A 79 -4.54 -14.02 -6.32
CA TYR A 79 -5.01 -13.13 -5.28
C TYR A 79 -4.74 -11.63 -5.56
N SER A 80 -3.87 -11.27 -6.49
CA SER A 80 -3.44 -9.87 -6.72
C SER A 80 -3.60 -9.36 -8.16
N SER A 81 -4.24 -10.13 -9.05
CA SER A 81 -4.36 -9.72 -10.45
C SER A 81 -5.47 -8.67 -10.68
N PHE A 82 -5.25 -7.80 -11.67
CA PHE A 82 -6.29 -6.88 -12.17
C PHE A 82 -7.54 -7.63 -12.65
N TRP A 83 -7.32 -8.78 -13.31
CA TRP A 83 -8.35 -9.69 -13.76
C TRP A 83 -9.29 -10.17 -12.64
N PHE A 84 -8.72 -10.51 -11.47
CA PHE A 84 -9.52 -10.92 -10.32
C PHE A 84 -10.48 -9.79 -9.90
N THR A 85 -10.00 -8.56 -9.83
CA THR A 85 -10.83 -7.42 -9.41
C THR A 85 -11.93 -7.11 -10.41
N GLU A 86 -11.63 -7.04 -11.70
CA GLU A 86 -12.63 -6.73 -12.73
C GLU A 86 -13.73 -7.77 -12.75
N ARG A 87 -13.37 -9.05 -12.68
CA ARG A 87 -14.32 -10.17 -12.57
C ARG A 87 -15.16 -10.08 -11.30
N LEU A 88 -14.55 -9.73 -10.18
CA LEU A 88 -15.24 -9.59 -8.89
C LEU A 88 -16.28 -8.47 -8.92
N LEU A 89 -15.87 -7.27 -9.36
CA LEU A 89 -16.73 -6.07 -9.36
C LEU A 89 -17.78 -6.07 -10.47
N SER A 90 -17.62 -6.85 -11.53
CA SER A 90 -18.62 -7.02 -12.59
C SER A 90 -19.58 -8.19 -12.35
N SER A 91 -19.29 -9.08 -11.40
CA SER A 91 -20.10 -10.28 -11.19
C SER A 91 -21.40 -9.99 -10.42
N GLU A 92 -22.51 -10.50 -10.96
CA GLU A 92 -23.82 -10.56 -10.31
C GLU A 92 -23.82 -11.53 -9.11
N LEU A 93 -22.87 -12.47 -9.06
CA LEU A 93 -22.76 -13.47 -8.00
C LEU A 93 -22.02 -12.95 -6.76
N LEU A 94 -21.51 -11.71 -6.78
CA LEU A 94 -20.82 -11.11 -5.64
C LEU A 94 -21.72 -11.05 -4.40
N ILE A 95 -22.92 -10.45 -4.50
CA ILE A 95 -23.85 -10.36 -3.36
C ILE A 95 -24.27 -11.76 -2.86
N PRO A 96 -24.72 -12.70 -3.73
CA PRO A 96 -24.98 -14.08 -3.32
C PRO A 96 -23.81 -14.71 -2.56
N PHE A 97 -22.58 -14.60 -3.06
CA PHE A 97 -21.39 -15.10 -2.39
C PHE A 97 -21.17 -14.45 -1.03
N ILE A 98 -21.23 -13.11 -0.94
CA ILE A 98 -21.04 -12.39 0.33
C ILE A 98 -22.07 -12.82 1.37
N ARG A 99 -23.30 -13.17 0.97
CA ARG A 99 -24.36 -13.64 1.86
C ARG A 99 -24.25 -15.12 2.23
N ASP A 100 -23.54 -15.92 1.46
CA ASP A 100 -23.46 -17.37 1.61
C ASP A 100 -22.47 -17.78 2.72
N LYS A 101 -23.00 -18.05 3.91
CA LYS A 101 -22.20 -18.46 5.08
C LYS A 101 -21.45 -19.79 4.90
N LYS A 102 -21.89 -20.65 3.97
CA LYS A 102 -21.27 -21.96 3.74
C LYS A 102 -20.10 -21.86 2.79
N GLU A 103 -20.23 -21.03 1.77
CA GLU A 103 -19.24 -20.91 0.69
C GLU A 103 -18.26 -19.76 0.89
N ASN A 104 -18.63 -18.71 1.63
CA ASN A 104 -17.75 -17.59 1.93
C ASN A 104 -17.04 -17.79 3.28
N PRO A 105 -15.75 -18.16 3.26
CA PRO A 105 -15.02 -18.53 4.47
C PRO A 105 -14.73 -17.36 5.40
N PHE A 106 -14.84 -16.12 4.91
CA PHE A 106 -14.67 -14.95 5.76
C PHE A 106 -15.78 -14.82 6.80
N HIS A 107 -16.95 -15.46 6.62
CA HIS A 107 -17.95 -15.56 7.69
C HIS A 107 -17.39 -16.29 8.91
N SER A 108 -16.79 -17.48 8.72
CA SER A 108 -16.18 -18.24 9.82
C SER A 108 -15.08 -17.44 10.50
N PHE A 109 -14.17 -16.84 9.74
CA PHE A 109 -13.09 -16.03 10.31
C PHE A 109 -13.62 -14.84 11.13
N ILE A 110 -14.57 -14.07 10.60
CA ILE A 110 -15.14 -12.90 11.29
C ILE A 110 -15.82 -13.32 12.61
N LEU A 111 -16.53 -14.44 12.62
CA LEU A 111 -17.25 -14.94 13.79
C LEU A 111 -16.31 -15.59 14.82
N GLU A 112 -15.37 -16.42 14.39
CA GLU A 112 -14.39 -17.08 15.28
C GLU A 112 -13.48 -16.07 15.98
N CYS A 113 -13.02 -15.06 15.24
CA CYS A 113 -12.24 -13.95 15.79
C CYS A 113 -13.11 -12.91 16.53
N ARG A 114 -14.44 -13.05 16.52
CA ARG A 114 -15.39 -12.12 17.17
C ARG A 114 -15.17 -10.67 16.74
N LEU A 115 -14.92 -10.42 15.45
CA LEU A 115 -14.53 -9.10 14.97
C LEU A 115 -15.66 -8.07 15.14
N LEU A 116 -16.91 -8.49 15.00
CA LEU A 116 -18.08 -7.62 15.21
C LEU A 116 -18.16 -7.15 16.67
N GLU A 117 -17.92 -8.07 17.61
CA GLU A 117 -17.89 -7.79 19.04
C GLU A 117 -16.70 -6.89 19.41
N GLN A 118 -15.52 -7.12 18.82
CA GLN A 118 -14.36 -6.25 19.01
C GLN A 118 -14.66 -4.81 18.58
N ILE A 119 -15.19 -4.62 17.36
CA ILE A 119 -15.57 -3.31 16.81
C ILE A 119 -16.61 -2.62 17.71
N LYS A 120 -17.61 -3.38 18.19
CA LYS A 120 -18.65 -2.87 19.09
C LYS A 120 -18.11 -2.53 20.48
N SER A 121 -17.18 -3.31 21.01
CA SER A 121 -16.60 -3.10 22.35
C SER A 121 -15.83 -1.78 22.46
N TRP A 122 -15.37 -1.25 21.32
CA TRP A 122 -14.71 0.05 21.25
C TRP A 122 -15.70 1.22 21.10
N ASP A 123 -17.00 0.92 20.93
CA ASP A 123 -18.06 1.87 20.54
C ASP A 123 -17.59 2.72 19.35
N THR A 124 -17.17 1.99 18.32
CA THR A 124 -16.74 2.53 17.03
C THR A 124 -17.90 3.24 16.36
N GLN A 125 -17.72 4.51 16.03
CA GLN A 125 -18.72 5.33 15.32
C GLN A 125 -18.34 5.55 13.85
N VAL A 126 -17.04 5.48 13.52
CA VAL A 126 -16.53 5.47 12.15
C VAL A 126 -15.55 4.31 12.01
N LEU A 127 -15.80 3.42 11.06
CA LEU A 127 -14.91 2.33 10.68
C LEU A 127 -14.31 2.64 9.31
N GLY A 128 -13.01 2.94 9.27
CA GLY A 128 -12.23 3.05 8.05
C GLY A 128 -11.49 1.75 7.75
N ILE A 129 -11.67 1.19 6.55
CA ILE A 129 -10.96 -0.03 6.11
C ILE A 129 -10.03 0.33 4.96
N SER A 130 -8.73 0.11 5.15
CA SER A 130 -7.70 0.41 4.15
C SER A 130 -7.45 -0.81 3.25
N ILE A 131 -7.98 -0.79 2.03
CA ILE A 131 -7.83 -1.85 1.03
C ILE A 131 -6.74 -1.45 0.03
N ILE A 132 -5.62 -2.14 0.09
CA ILE A 132 -4.44 -1.88 -0.75
C ILE A 132 -4.23 -2.95 -1.82
N SER A 133 -4.79 -4.15 -1.64
CA SER A 133 -4.70 -5.25 -2.62
C SER A 133 -6.05 -5.86 -2.96
N PRO A 134 -6.21 -6.46 -4.15
CA PRO A 134 -7.42 -7.20 -4.53
C PRO A 134 -7.80 -8.32 -3.55
N SER A 135 -6.80 -8.98 -2.95
CA SER A 135 -6.99 -10.09 -2.00
C SER A 135 -7.79 -9.71 -0.74
N GLN A 136 -7.83 -8.42 -0.40
CA GLN A 136 -8.50 -7.90 0.79
C GLN A 136 -10.00 -7.64 0.59
N VAL A 137 -10.46 -7.57 -0.67
CA VAL A 137 -11.79 -7.04 -1.02
C VAL A 137 -12.92 -7.91 -0.49
N LEU A 138 -12.85 -9.23 -0.72
CA LEU A 138 -13.91 -10.15 -0.30
C LEU A 138 -14.11 -10.15 1.22
N PHE A 139 -13.02 -10.13 1.99
CA PHE A 139 -13.08 -9.99 3.44
C PHE A 139 -13.76 -8.67 3.82
N SER A 140 -13.31 -7.54 3.26
CA SER A 140 -13.83 -6.22 3.61
C SER A 140 -15.32 -6.10 3.31
N PHE A 141 -15.77 -6.60 2.14
CA PHE A 141 -17.18 -6.57 1.74
C PHE A 141 -18.03 -7.46 2.66
N THR A 142 -17.50 -8.64 3.03
CA THR A 142 -18.17 -9.55 3.98
C THR A 142 -18.33 -8.91 5.35
N LEU A 143 -17.28 -8.26 5.85
CA LEU A 143 -17.32 -7.53 7.12
C LEU A 143 -18.33 -6.38 7.08
N GLY A 144 -18.32 -5.57 6.02
CA GLY A 144 -19.28 -4.48 5.83
C GLY A 144 -20.73 -4.97 5.85
N TYR A 145 -21.03 -6.04 5.11
CA TYR A 145 -22.34 -6.68 5.09
C TYR A 145 -22.76 -7.17 6.48
N LEU A 146 -21.89 -7.90 7.18
CA LEU A 146 -22.20 -8.45 8.51
C LEU A 146 -22.39 -7.37 9.58
N LEU A 147 -21.61 -6.29 9.53
CA LEU A 147 -21.80 -5.13 10.41
C LEU A 147 -23.16 -4.46 10.18
N LYS A 148 -23.57 -4.29 8.92
CA LYS A 148 -24.89 -3.75 8.60
C LYS A 148 -26.02 -4.68 9.07
N ALA A 149 -25.89 -5.98 8.79
CA ALA A 149 -26.89 -6.99 9.16
C ALA A 149 -27.04 -7.16 10.69
N SER A 150 -25.97 -6.94 11.46
CA SER A 150 -26.00 -6.98 12.93
C SER A 150 -26.54 -5.71 13.59
N GLY A 151 -26.96 -4.71 12.80
CA GLY A 151 -27.45 -3.42 13.32
C GLY A 151 -26.34 -2.50 13.81
N GLY A 152 -25.10 -2.66 13.31
CA GLY A 152 -23.97 -1.81 13.65
C GLY A 152 -24.20 -0.34 13.26
N ALA A 153 -24.05 0.56 14.23
CA ALA A 153 -24.27 2.00 14.05
C ALA A 153 -23.06 2.75 13.44
N ALA A 154 -21.92 2.09 13.26
CA ALA A 154 -20.72 2.71 12.71
C ALA A 154 -20.92 3.11 11.25
N HIS A 155 -20.48 4.31 10.89
CA HIS A 155 -20.29 4.71 9.49
C HIS A 155 -19.14 3.91 8.89
N ARG A 156 -19.41 3.19 7.80
CA ARG A 156 -18.45 2.28 7.15
C ARG A 156 -17.82 2.97 5.95
N VAL A 157 -16.51 3.16 6.00
CA VAL A 157 -15.72 3.88 4.99
C VAL A 157 -14.63 2.94 4.46
N ILE A 158 -14.47 2.84 3.14
CA ILE A 158 -13.30 2.20 2.54
C ILE A 158 -12.37 3.21 1.91
N GLY A 159 -11.07 2.93 1.92
CA GLY A 159 -10.06 3.69 1.21
C GLY A 159 -8.86 2.82 0.83
N GLY A 160 -7.78 3.44 0.35
CA GLY A 160 -6.55 2.75 -0.05
C GLY A 160 -6.36 2.67 -1.57
N GLN A 161 -5.21 2.15 -1.98
CA GLN A 161 -4.78 2.16 -3.38
C GLN A 161 -5.77 1.41 -4.27
N TRP A 162 -6.25 0.24 -3.85
CA TRP A 162 -7.22 -0.54 -4.61
C TRP A 162 -8.53 0.24 -4.83
N VAL A 163 -9.06 0.89 -3.78
CA VAL A 163 -10.29 1.68 -3.89
C VAL A 163 -10.13 2.81 -4.92
N SER A 164 -8.96 3.44 -4.95
CA SER A 164 -8.62 4.53 -5.88
C SER A 164 -8.47 4.05 -7.33
N LEU A 165 -7.86 2.89 -7.52
CA LEU A 165 -7.68 2.24 -8.82
C LEU A 165 -9.02 1.90 -9.48
N TYR A 166 -9.96 1.34 -8.69
CA TYR A 166 -11.23 0.82 -9.19
C TYR A 166 -12.43 1.74 -8.92
N ARG A 167 -12.18 3.03 -8.70
CA ARG A 167 -13.22 4.01 -8.32
C ARG A 167 -14.43 4.01 -9.26
N ASN A 168 -14.21 3.87 -10.57
CA ASN A 168 -15.27 3.89 -11.57
C ASN A 168 -16.13 2.62 -11.48
N GLN A 169 -15.49 1.45 -11.36
CA GLN A 169 -16.17 0.16 -11.21
C GLN A 169 -16.94 0.11 -9.88
N ILE A 170 -16.38 0.65 -8.81
CA ILE A 170 -17.05 0.76 -7.50
C ILE A 170 -18.30 1.65 -7.62
N ALA A 171 -18.20 2.82 -8.25
CA ALA A 171 -19.32 3.76 -8.38
C ALA A 171 -20.46 3.24 -9.29
N GLN A 172 -20.17 2.29 -10.18
CA GLN A 172 -21.17 1.63 -11.02
C GLN A 172 -22.03 0.60 -10.27
N ARG A 173 -21.70 0.29 -9.01
CA ARG A 173 -22.43 -0.70 -8.21
C ARG A 173 -23.54 -0.07 -7.37
N ASP A 174 -24.79 -0.31 -7.74
CA ASP A 174 -25.95 0.11 -6.95
C ASP A 174 -26.03 -0.59 -5.59
N ASP A 175 -25.42 -1.77 -5.45
CA ASP A 175 -25.38 -2.56 -4.23
C ASP A 175 -24.21 -2.22 -3.29
N PHE A 176 -23.36 -1.24 -3.64
CA PHE A 176 -22.26 -0.80 -2.77
C PHE A 176 -22.72 -0.45 -1.35
N GLY A 177 -23.92 0.14 -1.25
CA GLY A 177 -24.57 0.50 0.01
C GLY A 177 -24.94 -0.67 0.91
N GLU A 178 -24.88 -1.92 0.43
CA GLU A 178 -25.02 -3.13 1.24
C GLU A 178 -23.79 -3.38 2.12
N PHE A 179 -22.64 -2.83 1.74
CA PHE A 179 -21.35 -3.05 2.40
C PHE A 179 -20.84 -1.81 3.13
N PHE A 180 -20.92 -0.64 2.48
CA PHE A 180 -20.29 0.59 2.96
C PHE A 180 -21.16 1.82 2.73
N ASP A 181 -20.94 2.86 3.52
CA ASP A 181 -21.64 4.14 3.40
C ASP A 181 -20.87 5.13 2.54
N TYR A 182 -19.53 5.02 2.55
CA TYR A 182 -18.62 5.94 1.88
C TYR A 182 -17.43 5.20 1.28
N ALA A 183 -16.89 5.74 0.17
CA ALA A 183 -15.55 5.39 -0.31
C ALA A 183 -14.69 6.65 -0.42
N MET A 184 -13.41 6.51 -0.11
CA MET A 184 -12.43 7.58 -0.18
C MET A 184 -11.34 7.21 -1.17
N PHE A 185 -11.07 8.12 -2.10
CA PHE A 185 -10.08 7.91 -3.14
C PHE A 185 -8.83 8.73 -2.89
N PHE A 186 -7.72 8.34 -3.49
CA PHE A 186 -6.45 9.05 -3.44
C PHE A 186 -5.96 9.20 -1.98
N GLU A 187 -5.54 10.42 -1.62
CA GLU A 187 -5.06 10.76 -0.29
C GLU A 187 -6.23 11.00 0.68
N GLY A 188 -6.10 10.47 1.89
CA GLY A 188 -7.22 10.30 2.82
C GLY A 188 -7.14 11.15 4.07
N GLU A 189 -6.02 11.82 4.37
CA GLU A 189 -5.79 12.49 5.64
C GLU A 189 -6.77 13.65 5.88
N SER A 190 -6.71 14.68 5.03
CA SER A 190 -7.61 15.82 5.09
C SER A 190 -9.05 15.43 4.77
N ALA A 191 -9.23 14.48 3.85
CA ALA A 191 -10.54 14.00 3.41
C ALA A 191 -11.29 13.30 4.55
N LEU A 192 -10.65 12.34 5.23
CA LEU A 192 -11.23 11.60 6.35
C LEU A 192 -11.48 12.49 7.55
N PHE A 193 -10.56 13.43 7.83
CA PHE A 193 -10.78 14.44 8.87
C PHE A 193 -12.05 15.27 8.58
N LYS A 194 -12.23 15.74 7.34
CA LYS A 194 -13.43 16.48 6.92
C LYS A 194 -14.69 15.63 7.00
N LEU A 195 -14.64 14.37 6.58
CA LEU A 195 -15.77 13.44 6.70
C LEU A 195 -16.17 13.26 8.17
N ILE A 196 -15.22 12.93 9.05
CA ILE A 196 -15.48 12.75 10.48
C ILE A 196 -16.05 14.03 11.10
N SER A 197 -15.55 15.20 10.69
CA SER A 197 -16.05 16.50 11.17
C SER A 197 -17.50 16.76 10.72
N ALA A 198 -17.81 16.47 9.46
CA ALA A 198 -19.16 16.57 8.91
C ALA A 198 -20.14 15.62 9.63
N LEU A 199 -19.74 14.37 9.85
CA LEU A 199 -20.53 13.38 10.58
C LEU A 199 -20.74 13.77 12.05
N SER A 200 -19.71 14.32 12.70
CA SER A 200 -19.77 14.77 14.11
C SER A 200 -20.76 15.92 14.32
N THR A 201 -21.02 16.72 13.28
CA THR A 201 -21.94 17.87 13.32
C THR A 201 -23.30 17.55 12.69
N HIS A 202 -23.52 16.29 12.29
CA HIS A 202 -24.69 15.86 11.52
C HIS A 202 -24.92 16.69 10.26
N SER A 203 -23.85 17.22 9.66
CA SER A 203 -23.92 17.93 8.38
C SER A 203 -24.40 16.99 7.29
N LYS A 204 -25.25 17.51 6.41
CA LYS A 204 -25.69 16.81 5.19
C LYS A 204 -24.85 17.16 3.97
N ASP A 205 -23.96 18.13 4.09
CA ASP A 205 -23.09 18.56 3.00
C ASP A 205 -21.89 17.62 2.88
N MET A 206 -22.08 16.52 2.14
CA MET A 206 -21.01 15.58 1.79
C MET A 206 -20.23 16.01 0.54
N GLU A 207 -20.81 16.90 -0.28
CA GLU A 207 -20.18 17.45 -1.48
C GLU A 207 -18.93 18.30 -1.14
N SER A 208 -18.88 18.92 0.05
CA SER A 208 -17.67 19.66 0.50
C SER A 208 -16.53 18.77 1.01
N VAL A 209 -16.77 17.47 1.22
CA VAL A 209 -15.72 16.52 1.62
C VAL A 209 -14.94 16.11 0.37
N PRO A 210 -13.63 16.40 0.28
CA PRO A 210 -12.85 16.07 -0.90
C PRO A 210 -12.63 14.57 -1.03
N ASN A 211 -12.42 14.11 -2.27
CA ASN A 211 -12.09 12.72 -2.60
C ASN A 211 -13.13 11.67 -2.17
N LEU A 212 -14.33 12.11 -1.80
CA LEU A 212 -15.39 11.25 -1.27
C LEU A 212 -16.30 10.73 -2.39
N MET A 213 -16.72 9.47 -2.28
CA MET A 213 -17.97 8.99 -2.86
C MET A 213 -18.96 8.74 -1.73
N TYR A 214 -20.17 9.24 -1.91
CA TYR A 214 -21.26 9.16 -0.94
C TYR A 214 -22.59 8.85 -1.66
N LYS A 215 -23.58 8.45 -0.87
CA LYS A 215 -24.91 8.14 -1.38
C LYS A 215 -25.74 9.41 -1.55
N GLU A 216 -26.25 9.62 -2.77
CA GLU A 216 -27.24 10.65 -3.09
C GLU A 216 -28.51 9.98 -3.66
N GLY A 217 -29.59 9.99 -2.89
CA GLY A 217 -30.81 9.28 -3.24
C GLY A 217 -30.58 7.77 -3.35
N ARG A 218 -30.67 7.23 -4.58
CA ARG A 218 -30.45 5.80 -4.87
C ARG A 218 -29.05 5.48 -5.40
N HIS A 219 -28.28 6.49 -5.82
CA HIS A 219 -27.01 6.30 -6.49
C HIS A 219 -25.85 6.75 -5.61
N PHE A 220 -24.64 6.29 -5.94
CA PHE A 220 -23.41 6.81 -5.38
C PHE A 220 -22.81 7.82 -6.34
N VAL A 221 -22.41 8.98 -5.81
CA VAL A 221 -21.84 10.08 -6.57
C VAL A 221 -20.48 10.46 -6.00
N PHE A 222 -19.60 10.97 -6.87
CA PHE A 222 -18.32 11.54 -6.45
C PHE A 222 -18.53 12.99 -6.05
N SER A 223 -17.93 13.38 -4.93
CA SER A 223 -17.71 14.77 -4.58
C SER A 223 -16.93 15.49 -5.68
N LYS A 224 -17.35 16.71 -6.01
CA LYS A 224 -16.61 17.60 -6.94
C LYS A 224 -15.34 18.17 -6.30
N GLN A 225 -15.20 18.08 -4.98
CA GLN A 225 -14.01 18.54 -4.28
C GLN A 225 -12.90 17.51 -4.39
N HIS A 226 -11.69 17.98 -4.65
CA HIS A 226 -10.48 17.17 -4.67
C HIS A 226 -9.41 17.86 -3.83
N SER A 227 -8.69 17.09 -3.03
CA SER A 227 -7.55 17.58 -2.26
C SER A 227 -6.39 16.61 -2.32
N VAL A 228 -5.20 17.18 -2.29
CA VAL A 228 -3.95 16.48 -2.01
C VAL A 228 -3.35 17.03 -0.73
N GLU A 229 -2.60 16.20 -0.02
CA GLU A 229 -1.92 16.63 1.18
C GLU A 229 -0.67 17.43 0.85
N LYS A 230 -0.39 18.38 1.73
CA LYS A 230 0.86 19.10 1.76
C LYS A 230 1.84 18.34 2.62
N MET A 231 2.91 17.84 2.01
CA MET A 231 3.86 16.95 2.68
C MET A 231 4.51 17.59 3.92
N ASP A 232 4.72 18.91 3.92
CA ASP A 232 5.28 19.68 5.04
C ASP A 232 4.29 19.92 6.20
N GLU A 233 2.99 19.64 6.01
CA GLU A 233 1.96 19.72 7.05
C GLU A 233 1.60 18.33 7.64
N LEU A 234 2.13 17.24 7.08
CA LEU A 234 1.88 15.88 7.55
C LEU A 234 2.76 15.52 8.75
N PRO A 235 2.18 15.12 9.89
CA PRO A 235 2.96 14.69 11.06
C PRO A 235 3.65 13.33 10.81
N ALA A 236 4.48 12.93 11.76
CA ALA A 236 5.00 11.56 11.81
C ALA A 236 3.85 10.54 11.84
N PRO A 237 3.97 9.40 11.13
CA PRO A 237 3.01 8.32 11.23
C PRO A 237 2.99 7.72 12.64
N ASP A 238 1.82 7.28 13.08
CA ASP A 238 1.61 6.70 14.40
C ASP A 238 1.23 5.23 14.28
N PHE A 239 2.07 4.34 14.78
CA PHE A 239 1.91 2.89 14.77
C PHE A 239 1.27 2.32 16.04
N GLU A 240 0.83 3.17 16.97
CA GLU A 240 0.19 2.75 18.22
C GLU A 240 -1.06 1.91 17.94
N GLY A 241 -1.16 0.77 18.63
CA GLY A 241 -2.25 -0.19 18.50
C GLY A 241 -2.01 -1.31 17.48
N LEU A 242 -0.97 -1.20 16.63
CA LEU A 242 -0.61 -2.27 15.71
C LEU A 242 0.24 -3.35 16.39
N PRO A 243 0.11 -4.64 15.98
CA PRO A 243 0.88 -5.75 16.55
C PRO A 243 2.32 -5.76 16.01
N LEU A 244 3.13 -4.75 16.36
CA LEU A 244 4.48 -4.53 15.80
C LEU A 244 5.42 -5.73 15.90
N VAL A 245 5.31 -6.53 16.97
CA VAL A 245 6.09 -7.76 17.18
C VAL A 245 5.76 -8.83 16.13
N SER A 246 4.54 -8.83 15.57
CA SER A 246 4.12 -9.78 14.54
C SER A 246 4.67 -9.45 13.15
N TYR A 247 5.12 -8.20 12.91
CA TYR A 247 5.65 -7.75 11.62
C TYR A 247 7.14 -8.10 11.43
N ASN A 248 7.54 -9.30 11.82
CA ASN A 248 8.95 -9.65 11.91
C ASN A 248 9.18 -11.08 11.44
N SER A 249 9.32 -11.25 10.13
CA SER A 249 9.56 -12.55 9.50
C SER A 249 10.96 -13.12 9.77
N SER A 250 11.90 -12.33 10.32
CA SER A 250 13.33 -12.65 10.21
C SER A 250 14.21 -12.45 11.47
N SER A 251 13.84 -11.62 12.46
CA SER A 251 14.73 -11.37 13.62
C SER A 251 14.04 -10.78 14.85
N HIS A 252 13.76 -11.60 15.86
CA HIS A 252 12.94 -11.35 17.07
C HIS A 252 13.21 -10.09 17.94
N GLU A 253 14.12 -9.19 17.58
CA GLU A 253 14.52 -8.05 18.42
C GLU A 253 14.37 -6.67 17.78
N ARG A 254 14.13 -6.57 16.46
CA ARG A 254 14.12 -5.30 15.72
C ARG A 254 13.01 -5.28 14.67
N ILE A 255 12.13 -4.26 14.72
CA ILE A 255 10.99 -4.11 13.78
C ILE A 255 11.38 -3.24 12.58
N CYS A 256 10.85 -3.58 11.41
CA CYS A 256 10.87 -2.69 10.25
C CYS A 256 9.55 -1.88 10.21
N LEU A 257 9.65 -0.55 10.20
CA LEU A 257 8.48 0.32 10.00
C LEU A 257 8.51 0.94 8.61
N THR A 258 7.34 1.12 8.01
CA THR A 258 7.21 1.87 6.76
C THR A 258 7.22 3.37 7.02
N PHE A 259 7.76 4.13 6.08
CA PHE A 259 7.87 5.57 6.19
C PHE A 259 7.82 6.21 4.81
N GLU A 260 7.42 7.47 4.72
CA GLU A 260 7.42 8.24 3.46
C GLU A 260 8.23 9.52 3.62
N THR A 261 9.01 9.83 2.59
CA THR A 261 9.65 11.14 2.41
C THR A 261 9.04 11.91 1.25
N SER A 262 8.29 11.24 0.38
CA SER A 262 7.65 11.82 -0.78
C SER A 262 6.41 11.05 -1.23
N ARG A 263 5.52 11.74 -1.95
CA ARG A 263 4.36 11.17 -2.63
C ARG A 263 4.46 11.42 -4.13
N GLU A 264 3.92 10.46 -4.87
CA GLU A 264 4.05 10.31 -6.32
C GLU A 264 5.48 10.06 -6.79
N CYS A 265 5.64 9.52 -8.00
CA CYS A 265 6.94 9.38 -8.65
C CYS A 265 7.23 10.62 -9.49
N TYR A 266 8.46 11.16 -9.43
CA TYR A 266 8.87 12.28 -10.30
C TYR A 266 8.96 11.92 -11.79
N TRP A 267 8.98 10.62 -12.14
CA TRP A 267 8.97 10.17 -13.53
C TRP A 267 7.56 10.10 -14.12
N ASN A 268 6.63 9.48 -13.38
CA ASN A 268 5.18 9.40 -13.65
C ASN A 268 4.75 9.12 -15.12
N LYS A 269 5.53 8.32 -15.85
CA LYS A 269 5.32 8.03 -17.29
C LYS A 269 5.39 6.55 -17.66
N CYS A 270 5.73 5.66 -16.72
CA CYS A 270 5.83 4.23 -17.01
C CYS A 270 4.47 3.68 -17.46
N ALA A 271 4.43 2.96 -18.58
CA ALA A 271 3.18 2.47 -19.19
C ALA A 271 2.38 1.50 -18.30
N TYR A 272 3.02 0.87 -17.32
CA TYR A 272 2.45 -0.14 -16.42
C TYR A 272 2.12 0.38 -15.01
N CYS A 273 2.46 1.64 -14.70
CA CYS A 273 2.46 2.11 -13.32
C CYS A 273 1.05 2.31 -12.77
N VAL A 274 0.79 1.65 -11.64
CA VAL A 274 -0.49 1.69 -10.93
C VAL A 274 -0.75 3.01 -10.22
N ASP A 275 0.25 3.87 -10.09
CA ASP A 275 0.08 5.21 -9.51
C ASP A 275 -0.44 6.23 -10.52
N LEU A 276 -0.48 5.90 -11.83
CA LEU A 276 -0.97 6.77 -12.91
C LEU A 276 -2.42 7.25 -12.81
N PRO A 277 -3.42 6.51 -12.28
CA PRO A 277 -4.80 6.97 -12.23
C PRO A 277 -5.07 7.97 -11.11
N HIS A 278 -4.06 8.36 -10.32
CA HIS A 278 -4.14 9.53 -9.43
C HIS A 278 -4.18 10.81 -10.28
N PRO A 279 -4.95 11.83 -9.89
CA PRO A 279 -4.82 13.17 -10.46
C PRO A 279 -3.35 13.55 -10.42
N LYS A 280 -2.79 13.96 -11.57
CA LYS A 280 -1.36 14.27 -11.69
C LYS A 280 -1.06 15.55 -10.93
N GLN A 281 -0.61 15.40 -9.69
CA GLN A 281 -0.37 16.53 -8.78
C GLN A 281 1.14 16.77 -8.59
N GLY A 282 1.96 15.88 -9.17
CA GLY A 282 3.41 16.03 -9.26
C GLY A 282 4.12 15.48 -8.03
N TYR A 283 5.44 15.30 -8.15
CA TYR A 283 6.28 14.84 -7.05
C TYR A 283 6.31 15.86 -5.91
N ARG A 284 5.79 15.48 -4.75
CA ARG A 284 5.82 16.27 -3.51
C ARG A 284 6.70 15.56 -2.49
N HIS A 285 7.52 16.30 -1.78
CA HIS A 285 8.43 15.73 -0.79
C HIS A 285 8.41 16.52 0.50
N LYS A 286 8.64 15.84 1.62
CA LYS A 286 8.88 16.47 2.91
C LYS A 286 10.26 17.16 2.89
N PRO A 287 10.40 18.36 3.49
CA PRO A 287 11.71 18.94 3.73
C PRO A 287 12.60 17.96 4.53
N PRO A 288 13.90 17.82 4.20
CA PRO A 288 14.79 16.90 4.89
C PRO A 288 14.81 17.05 6.43
N GLY A 289 14.73 18.29 6.94
CA GLY A 289 14.63 18.55 8.38
C GLY A 289 13.41 17.91 9.03
N LEU A 290 12.25 17.97 8.36
CA LEU A 290 11.02 17.36 8.83
C LEU A 290 11.10 15.83 8.77
N VAL A 291 11.68 15.28 7.70
CA VAL A 291 11.94 13.83 7.59
C VAL A 291 12.75 13.31 8.77
N VAL A 292 13.85 13.98 9.11
CA VAL A 292 14.73 13.56 10.22
C VAL A 292 14.06 13.78 11.57
N GLN A 293 13.21 14.80 11.71
CA GLN A 293 12.38 14.98 12.90
C GLN A 293 11.39 13.82 13.08
N ASP A 294 10.70 13.41 12.03
CA ASP A 294 9.76 12.27 12.07
C ASP A 294 10.50 10.96 12.39
N MET A 295 11.65 10.71 11.75
CA MET A 295 12.49 9.55 12.08
C MET A 295 12.89 9.52 13.56
N ARG A 296 13.24 10.68 14.13
CA ARG A 296 13.56 10.80 15.56
C ARG A 296 12.38 10.47 16.45
N ILE A 297 11.17 10.92 16.09
CA ILE A 297 9.94 10.56 16.80
C ILE A 297 9.78 9.04 16.79
N LEU A 298 9.83 8.40 15.60
CA LEU A 298 9.67 6.95 15.47
C LEU A 298 10.70 6.16 16.28
N LEU A 299 11.99 6.55 16.24
CA LEU A 299 13.05 5.93 17.04
C LEU A 299 12.83 6.07 18.55
N SER A 300 12.21 7.17 19.00
CA SER A 300 11.94 7.41 20.43
C SER A 300 10.66 6.73 20.92
N THR A 301 9.71 6.44 20.02
CA THR A 301 8.39 5.91 20.36
C THR A 301 8.30 4.39 20.22
N TYR A 302 9.03 3.79 19.27
CA TYR A 302 8.93 2.37 18.95
C TYR A 302 10.30 1.67 19.03
N PRO A 303 10.36 0.34 19.24
CA PRO A 303 11.61 -0.44 19.24
C PRO A 303 12.14 -0.65 17.80
N LEU A 304 12.34 0.47 17.10
CA LEU A 304 12.64 0.54 15.68
C LEU A 304 14.03 -0.04 15.37
N GLY A 305 14.05 -1.02 14.46
CA GLY A 305 15.27 -1.61 13.95
C GLY A 305 15.69 -1.10 12.59
N ASP A 306 14.72 -0.82 11.73
CA ASP A 306 14.93 -0.43 10.34
C ASP A 306 13.73 0.35 9.78
N LEU A 307 13.96 1.25 8.83
CA LEU A 307 12.90 1.96 8.10
C LEU A 307 12.88 1.55 6.63
N MET A 308 11.71 1.14 6.16
CA MET A 308 11.42 1.04 4.73
C MET A 308 10.85 2.37 4.24
N ILE A 309 11.62 3.10 3.43
CA ILE A 309 11.11 4.26 2.70
C ILE A 309 10.25 3.78 1.54
N SER A 310 8.94 3.90 1.72
CA SER A 310 7.87 3.42 0.84
C SER A 310 7.51 4.36 -0.30
N ASP A 311 8.31 5.41 -0.50
CA ASP A 311 8.19 6.31 -1.65
C ASP A 311 8.18 5.51 -2.97
N PRO A 312 7.32 5.84 -3.95
CA PRO A 312 7.31 5.14 -5.24
C PRO A 312 8.67 5.15 -5.96
N ALA A 313 9.43 6.24 -5.80
CA ALA A 313 10.85 6.32 -6.10
C ALA A 313 11.46 7.53 -5.39
N MET A 314 12.37 7.29 -4.46
CA MET A 314 13.13 8.36 -3.82
C MET A 314 14.05 9.03 -4.86
N SER A 315 13.98 10.35 -5.00
CA SER A 315 14.85 11.07 -5.94
C SER A 315 16.29 11.20 -5.42
N PRO A 316 17.32 11.33 -6.29
CA PRO A 316 18.69 11.55 -5.85
C PRO A 316 18.84 12.79 -4.96
N ARG A 317 18.09 13.86 -5.27
CA ARG A 317 18.10 15.11 -4.49
C ARG A 317 17.53 14.90 -3.09
N GLN A 318 16.42 14.16 -2.98
CA GLN A 318 15.80 13.88 -1.69
C GLN A 318 16.68 12.96 -0.86
N MET A 319 17.25 11.91 -1.47
CA MET A 319 18.23 11.03 -0.81
C MET A 319 19.38 11.83 -0.22
N LEU A 320 20.07 12.64 -1.05
CA LEU A 320 21.19 13.45 -0.59
C LEU A 320 20.80 14.40 0.55
N GLY A 321 19.68 15.12 0.40
CA GLY A 321 19.23 16.09 1.40
C GLY A 321 18.89 15.44 2.74
N VAL A 322 18.16 14.31 2.72
CA VAL A 322 17.82 13.54 3.93
C VAL A 322 19.08 12.97 4.57
N SER A 323 19.98 12.40 3.78
CA SER A 323 21.24 11.83 4.28
C SER A 323 22.12 12.88 4.95
N GLN A 324 22.30 14.05 4.33
CA GLN A 324 23.06 15.15 4.92
C GLN A 324 22.44 15.62 6.25
N GLU A 325 21.12 15.65 6.33
CA GLU A 325 20.42 16.05 7.55
C GLU A 325 20.56 15.01 8.68
N ILE A 326 20.51 13.71 8.35
CA ILE A 326 20.76 12.61 9.31
C ILE A 326 22.18 12.72 9.88
N ILE A 327 23.18 12.90 9.01
CA ILE A 327 24.60 13.04 9.39
C ILE A 327 24.78 14.27 10.28
N ARG A 328 24.23 15.42 9.86
CA ARG A 328 24.30 16.68 10.62
C ARG A 328 23.74 16.54 12.03
N GLN A 329 22.60 15.85 12.16
CA GLN A 329 21.95 15.62 13.44
C GLN A 329 22.49 14.39 14.22
N LYS A 330 23.47 13.67 13.65
CA LYS A 330 24.06 12.44 14.20
C LYS A 330 23.00 11.39 14.57
N LEU A 331 21.92 11.31 13.81
CA LEU A 331 20.83 10.38 14.09
C LEU A 331 21.27 8.95 13.73
N GLN A 332 21.17 8.04 14.68
CA GLN A 332 21.46 6.61 14.46
C GLN A 332 20.19 5.92 13.97
N VAL A 333 20.12 5.67 12.67
CA VAL A 333 18.96 5.05 12.00
C VAL A 333 19.46 4.08 10.94
N SER A 334 18.72 2.98 10.75
CA SER A 334 18.91 2.06 9.63
C SER A 334 17.73 2.23 8.69
N TRP A 335 17.98 2.29 7.38
CA TRP A 335 16.92 2.39 6.39
C TRP A 335 17.29 1.85 5.01
N TRP A 336 16.27 1.60 4.20
CA TRP A 336 16.39 1.29 2.78
C TRP A 336 15.24 1.93 2.00
N CYS A 337 15.39 2.05 0.68
CA CYS A 337 14.41 2.74 -0.16
C CYS A 337 14.26 2.13 -1.55
N LEU A 338 13.18 2.54 -2.23
CA LEU A 338 12.98 2.32 -3.65
C LEU A 338 13.58 3.48 -4.47
N GLY A 339 14.23 3.16 -5.57
CA GLY A 339 14.84 4.14 -6.46
C GLY A 339 14.58 3.85 -7.95
N ARG A 340 14.71 4.88 -8.78
CA ARG A 340 14.83 4.72 -10.23
C ARG A 340 16.31 4.89 -10.60
N ALA A 341 16.86 4.05 -11.46
CA ALA A 341 18.29 4.06 -11.83
C ALA A 341 18.68 5.27 -12.72
N ASP A 342 18.47 6.47 -12.19
CA ASP A 342 18.67 7.74 -12.86
C ASP A 342 20.12 8.20 -12.85
N LYS A 343 20.50 8.97 -13.87
CA LYS A 343 21.86 9.55 -14.00
C LYS A 343 22.27 10.42 -12.81
N GLY A 344 21.31 10.98 -12.06
CA GLY A 344 21.57 11.79 -10.87
C GLY A 344 22.05 10.98 -9.67
N PHE A 345 21.83 9.65 -9.65
CA PHE A 345 22.43 8.78 -8.65
C PHE A 345 23.90 8.55 -8.99
N ASN A 346 24.78 9.04 -8.13
CA ASN A 346 26.24 8.98 -8.29
C ASN A 346 26.90 8.61 -6.95
N LYS A 347 28.23 8.46 -6.95
CA LYS A 347 28.99 8.11 -5.75
C LYS A 347 28.76 9.05 -4.56
N GLU A 348 28.65 10.36 -4.77
CA GLU A 348 28.42 11.32 -3.68
C GLU A 348 27.10 11.04 -2.96
N VAL A 349 26.02 10.86 -3.72
CA VAL A 349 24.69 10.55 -3.18
C VAL A 349 24.72 9.25 -2.38
N PHE A 350 25.35 8.20 -2.92
CA PHE A 350 25.37 6.89 -2.25
C PHE A 350 26.30 6.84 -1.05
N LEU A 351 27.44 7.54 -1.07
CA LEU A 351 28.33 7.64 0.10
C LEU A 351 27.64 8.38 1.25
N ALA A 352 26.96 9.50 0.95
CA ALA A 352 26.15 10.20 1.94
C ALA A 352 25.04 9.31 2.50
N ALA A 353 24.34 8.57 1.62
CA ALA A 353 23.30 7.63 2.04
C ALA A 353 23.86 6.53 2.96
N LYS A 354 25.01 5.95 2.61
CA LYS A 354 25.67 4.93 3.43
C LYS A 354 26.05 5.45 4.81
N GLU A 355 26.66 6.63 4.88
CA GLU A 355 27.03 7.28 6.15
C GLU A 355 25.79 7.61 6.99
N ALA A 356 24.68 7.98 6.34
CA ALA A 356 23.38 8.20 6.97
C ALA A 356 22.61 6.93 7.32
N GLY A 357 23.24 5.75 7.28
CA GLY A 357 22.63 4.48 7.71
C GLY A 357 21.75 3.79 6.66
N CYS A 358 21.75 4.25 5.41
CA CYS A 358 21.16 3.49 4.32
C CYS A 358 21.96 2.18 4.15
N HIS A 359 21.27 1.05 4.06
CA HIS A 359 21.92 -0.25 3.82
C HIS A 359 21.60 -0.83 2.46
N SER A 360 20.47 -0.46 1.86
CA SER A 360 20.06 -0.98 0.55
C SER A 360 19.25 0.02 -0.27
N VAL A 361 19.37 -0.08 -1.60
CA VAL A 361 18.50 0.59 -2.56
C VAL A 361 17.96 -0.46 -3.53
N SER A 362 16.62 -0.54 -3.61
CA SER A 362 15.94 -1.40 -4.57
C SER A 362 15.54 -0.59 -5.79
N PHE A 363 16.06 -0.95 -6.96
CA PHE A 363 15.82 -0.24 -8.21
C PHE A 363 14.82 -0.97 -9.10
N GLY A 364 13.77 -0.25 -9.52
CA GLY A 364 12.89 -0.70 -10.59
C GLY A 364 13.56 -0.55 -11.95
N LEU A 365 14.25 -1.61 -12.41
CA LEU A 365 14.84 -1.69 -13.75
C LEU A 365 13.89 -2.36 -14.74
N GLU A 366 13.13 -3.36 -14.29
CA GLU A 366 12.17 -4.15 -15.06
C GLU A 366 12.78 -5.06 -16.13
N THR A 367 13.69 -4.57 -16.95
CA THR A 367 14.29 -5.34 -18.04
C THR A 367 15.67 -4.78 -18.37
N ALA A 368 16.61 -5.65 -18.75
CA ALA A 368 17.95 -5.22 -19.18
C ALA A 368 18.05 -5.09 -20.71
N ASN A 369 16.95 -4.74 -21.37
CA ASN A 369 16.88 -4.48 -22.81
C ASN A 369 16.36 -3.06 -23.08
N GLN A 370 17.13 -2.26 -23.83
CA GLN A 370 16.80 -0.84 -24.06
C GLN A 370 15.49 -0.65 -24.82
N ARG A 371 15.20 -1.51 -25.82
CA ARG A 371 13.94 -1.42 -26.58
C ARG A 371 12.72 -1.61 -25.66
N LEU A 372 12.78 -2.57 -24.74
CA LEU A 372 11.70 -2.82 -23.79
C LEU A 372 11.60 -1.72 -22.71
N LEU A 373 12.72 -1.16 -22.24
CA LEU A 373 12.71 0.03 -21.37
C LEU A 373 12.01 1.22 -22.05
N ASP A 374 12.27 1.42 -23.34
CA ASP A 374 11.64 2.47 -24.14
C ASP A 374 10.14 2.17 -24.36
N PHE A 375 9.78 0.91 -24.65
CA PHE A 375 8.40 0.45 -24.76
C PHE A 375 7.59 0.71 -23.48
N LEU A 376 8.17 0.41 -22.32
CA LEU A 376 7.56 0.70 -21.01
C LEU A 376 7.57 2.19 -20.65
N SER A 377 8.13 3.05 -21.50
CA SER A 377 8.32 4.48 -21.21
C SER A 377 9.06 4.70 -19.89
N LYS A 378 10.03 3.84 -19.56
CA LYS A 378 10.77 3.91 -18.29
C LYS A 378 11.72 5.11 -18.23
N GLY A 379 12.15 5.60 -19.40
CA GLY A 379 13.09 6.71 -19.54
C GLY A 379 14.44 6.46 -18.87
N ILE A 380 14.83 5.19 -18.76
CA ILE A 380 16.13 4.75 -18.24
C ILE A 380 17.01 4.43 -19.45
N ASN A 381 18.25 4.90 -19.42
CA ASN A 381 19.30 4.43 -20.31
C ASN A 381 20.08 3.31 -19.61
N LEU A 382 20.19 2.15 -20.24
CA LEU A 382 20.73 0.94 -19.61
C LEU A 382 22.18 1.11 -19.15
N ASP A 383 23.04 1.74 -19.96
CA ASP A 383 24.45 1.96 -19.57
C ASP A 383 24.58 2.92 -18.39
N SER A 384 23.69 3.91 -18.33
CA SER A 384 23.57 4.80 -17.17
C SER A 384 23.15 4.05 -15.93
N ALA A 385 22.22 3.10 -16.03
CA ALA A 385 21.78 2.26 -14.92
C ALA A 385 22.90 1.34 -14.42
N LYS A 386 23.66 0.72 -15.34
CA LYS A 386 24.86 -0.09 -15.00
C LYS A 386 25.86 0.68 -14.14
N ARG A 387 26.14 1.94 -14.52
CA ARG A 387 27.01 2.84 -13.74
C ARG A 387 26.41 3.17 -12.38
N VAL A 388 25.10 3.42 -12.29
CA VAL A 388 24.40 3.66 -11.02
C VAL A 388 24.53 2.47 -10.07
N PHE A 389 24.30 1.25 -10.55
CA PHE A 389 24.40 0.03 -9.72
C PHE A 389 25.83 -0.18 -9.21
N ARG A 390 26.83 0.01 -10.06
CA ARG A 390 28.24 -0.06 -9.66
C ARG A 390 28.57 0.99 -8.60
N ASP A 391 28.19 2.24 -8.81
CA ASP A 391 28.46 3.32 -7.85
C ASP A 391 27.77 3.07 -6.49
N CYS A 392 26.54 2.51 -6.50
CA CYS A 392 25.81 2.10 -5.30
C CYS A 392 26.54 0.98 -4.56
N HIS A 393 26.95 -0.07 -5.26
CA HIS A 393 27.70 -1.19 -4.70
C HIS A 393 29.07 -0.76 -4.14
N GLU A 394 29.82 0.05 -4.88
CA GLU A 394 31.14 0.57 -4.46
C GLU A 394 31.04 1.49 -3.23
N ALA A 395 29.90 2.16 -3.01
CA ALA A 395 29.61 2.89 -1.78
C ALA A 395 29.27 1.97 -0.58
N GLY A 396 29.22 0.65 -0.79
CA GLY A 396 28.92 -0.34 0.25
C GLY A 396 27.43 -0.51 0.55
N LEU A 397 26.56 -0.14 -0.39
CA LEU A 397 25.11 -0.37 -0.32
C LEU A 397 24.73 -1.66 -1.06
N ASN A 398 23.71 -2.35 -0.57
CA ASN A 398 23.11 -3.48 -1.27
C ASN A 398 22.23 -2.97 -2.41
N VAL A 399 22.55 -3.39 -3.64
CA VAL A 399 21.75 -3.19 -4.85
C VAL A 399 20.76 -4.34 -4.95
N GLN A 400 19.48 -4.00 -4.92
CA GLN A 400 18.41 -4.92 -5.26
C GLN A 400 17.76 -4.46 -6.56
N LEU A 401 17.34 -5.39 -7.41
CA LEU A 401 16.62 -5.08 -8.63
C LEU A 401 15.22 -5.68 -8.62
N GLN A 402 14.24 -4.87 -9.01
CA GLN A 402 12.92 -5.34 -9.42
C GLN A 402 12.92 -5.51 -10.93
N MET A 403 12.54 -6.70 -11.38
CA MET A 403 12.60 -7.17 -12.75
C MET A 403 11.24 -7.70 -13.17
N MET A 404 10.98 -7.73 -14.47
CA MET A 404 9.79 -8.32 -15.08
C MET A 404 10.24 -9.19 -16.26
N ILE A 405 9.65 -10.36 -16.39
CA ILE A 405 9.82 -11.25 -17.54
C ILE A 405 8.43 -11.57 -18.09
N GLY A 406 8.31 -11.73 -19.41
CA GLY A 406 7.04 -11.90 -20.10
C GLY A 406 6.37 -10.57 -20.43
N LEU A 407 7.16 -9.52 -20.68
CA LEU A 407 6.61 -8.21 -21.06
C LEU A 407 5.89 -8.30 -22.43
N PRO A 408 4.85 -7.48 -22.68
CA PRO A 408 4.25 -7.43 -24.00
C PRO A 408 5.30 -7.14 -25.08
N THR A 409 5.28 -7.93 -26.16
CA THR A 409 6.26 -7.88 -27.28
C THR A 409 7.68 -8.36 -26.95
N GLU A 410 7.94 -8.86 -25.74
CA GLU A 410 9.24 -9.43 -25.39
C GLU A 410 9.48 -10.74 -26.14
N THR A 411 10.62 -10.83 -26.82
CA THR A 411 11.08 -12.08 -27.42
C THR A 411 11.85 -12.92 -26.40
N VAL A 412 11.93 -14.23 -26.63
CA VAL A 412 12.75 -15.13 -25.78
C VAL A 412 14.20 -14.65 -25.70
N GLN A 413 14.76 -14.12 -26.80
CA GLN A 413 16.12 -13.62 -26.83
C GLN A 413 16.32 -12.42 -25.88
N GLU A 414 15.37 -11.49 -25.83
CA GLU A 414 15.44 -10.30 -24.97
C GLU A 414 15.22 -10.65 -23.49
N ALA A 415 14.36 -11.64 -23.21
CA ALA A 415 14.26 -12.21 -21.87
C ALA A 415 15.62 -12.83 -21.44
N LEU A 416 16.28 -13.57 -22.34
CA LEU A 416 17.60 -14.14 -22.08
C LEU A 416 18.69 -13.07 -21.90
N GLU A 417 18.65 -11.95 -22.65
CA GLU A 417 19.53 -10.80 -22.42
C GLU A 417 19.39 -10.25 -21.00
N THR A 418 18.15 -10.17 -20.49
CA THR A 418 17.88 -9.77 -19.12
C THR A 418 18.46 -10.75 -18.11
N ILE A 419 18.29 -12.05 -18.32
CA ILE A 419 18.87 -13.08 -17.44
C ILE A 419 20.41 -13.04 -17.48
N HIS A 420 21.01 -12.93 -18.66
CA HIS A 420 22.47 -12.82 -18.81
C HIS A 420 23.02 -11.60 -18.08
N PHE A 421 22.38 -10.44 -18.23
CA PHE A 421 22.74 -9.23 -17.50
C PHE A 421 22.79 -9.46 -15.99
N LEU A 422 21.79 -10.11 -15.41
CA LEU A 422 21.74 -10.41 -13.98
C LEU A 422 22.87 -11.36 -13.56
N VAL A 423 23.13 -12.41 -14.34
CA VAL A 423 24.18 -13.40 -14.04
C VAL A 423 25.59 -12.77 -14.12
N GLU A 424 25.84 -11.92 -15.10
CA GLU A 424 27.10 -11.20 -15.26
C GLU A 424 27.35 -10.21 -14.11
N ASN A 425 26.28 -9.59 -13.60
CA ASN A 425 26.35 -8.55 -12.57
C ASN A 425 26.05 -9.07 -11.15
N ARG A 426 26.00 -10.39 -10.94
CA ARG A 426 25.70 -11.03 -9.63
C ARG A 426 26.64 -10.66 -8.48
N LYS A 427 27.81 -10.09 -8.78
CA LYS A 427 28.76 -9.60 -7.76
C LYS A 427 28.34 -8.24 -7.21
N ILE A 428 27.69 -7.42 -8.04
CA ILE A 428 27.25 -6.07 -7.67
C ILE A 428 25.76 -6.02 -7.30
N ILE A 429 24.94 -6.93 -7.82
CA ILE A 429 23.51 -7.08 -7.49
C ILE A 429 23.34 -8.18 -6.44
N GLN A 430 22.87 -7.83 -5.25
CA GLN A 430 22.75 -8.76 -4.13
C GLN A 430 21.39 -9.50 -4.12
N GLN A 431 20.34 -8.87 -4.63
CA GLN A 431 19.00 -9.46 -4.65
C GLN A 431 18.24 -9.07 -5.91
N VAL A 432 17.41 -10.00 -6.40
CA VAL A 432 16.51 -9.77 -7.52
C VAL A 432 15.12 -10.25 -7.12
N THR A 433 14.11 -9.43 -7.39
CA THR A 433 12.69 -9.76 -7.28
C THR A 433 12.09 -9.70 -8.68
N PHE A 434 11.31 -10.73 -9.05
CA PHE A 434 10.58 -10.81 -10.32
C PHE A 434 9.08 -10.64 -10.09
#